data_AF-A0A840I1B0-F1
#
_entry.id   AF-A0A840I1B0-F1
#
_cell.length_a   1.000
_cell.length_b   1.000
_cell.length_c   1.000
_cell.angle_alpha   90.00
_cell.angle_beta   90.00
_cell.angle_gamma   90.00
#
_symmetry.space_group_name_H-M   'P 1'
#
loop_
_entity.id
_entity.type
_entity.pdbx_description
1 polymer ?
#
loop_
_entity_poly.entity_id
_entity_poly.type
_entity_poly.pdbx_seq_one_letter_code
_entity_poly.pdbx_strand_id
1 'polypeptide(L)' 'MRIESRYRWAGKVETSSEWRLDAKTTAVLARRLADRIGTLHPYETPEVLILPVSGASPGYAGWVAAEVSGSSA' A
#
# COMPACT_ATOMS: atom_id res chain seq x y z
N MET A 1 6.74 -7.07 -6.39
CA MET A 1 7.77 -7.08 -7.46
C MET A 1 9.07 -6.56 -6.88
N ARG A 2 10.23 -7.18 -7.16
CA ARG A 2 11.51 -6.62 -6.73
C ARG A 2 11.84 -5.38 -7.58
N ILE A 3 12.29 -4.30 -6.94
CA ILE A 3 12.64 -3.03 -7.57
C ILE A 3 14.02 -2.55 -7.10
N GLU A 4 14.63 -1.66 -7.88
CA GLU A 4 15.74 -0.82 -7.43
C GLU A 4 15.21 0.59 -7.20
N SER A 5 15.33 1.08 -5.97
CA SER A 5 14.93 2.43 -5.58
C SER A 5 16.15 3.32 -5.51
N ARG A 6 16.02 4.56 -6.00
CA ARG A 6 17.05 5.61 -5.89
C ARG A 6 16.44 6.85 -5.26
N TYR A 7 17.06 7.32 -4.19
CA TYR A 7 16.56 8.47 -3.43
C TYR A 7 17.73 9.25 -2.82
N ARG A 8 17.44 10.43 -2.24
CA ARG A 8 18.43 11.20 -1.48
C ARG A 8 18.20 11.02 0.01
N TRP A 9 19.25 10.68 0.75
CA TRP A 9 19.24 10.58 2.20
C TRP A 9 20.53 11.16 2.78
N ALA A 10 20.42 11.96 3.84
CA ALA A 10 21.56 12.64 4.46
C ALA A 10 22.53 13.34 3.46
N GLY A 11 21.96 13.97 2.43
CA GLY A 11 22.71 14.69 1.39
C GLY A 11 23.35 13.81 0.30
N LYS A 12 23.25 12.48 0.38
CA LYS A 12 23.81 11.53 -0.59
C LYS A 12 22.72 10.87 -1.42
N VAL A 13 23.09 10.40 -2.61
CA VAL A 13 22.22 9.54 -3.42
C VAL A 13 22.43 8.11 -2.97
N GLU A 14 21.35 7.46 -2.56
CA GLU A 14 21.32 6.08 -2.12
C GLU A 14 20.66 5.20 -3.18
N THR A 15 21.01 3.92 -3.20
CA THR A 15 20.37 2.90 -4.05
C THR A 15 20.06 1.67 -3.19
N SER A 16 18.82 1.18 -3.24
CA SER A 16 18.37 0.03 -2.45
C SER A 16 17.60 -0.99 -3.29
N SER A 17 17.77 -2.28 -2.99
CA SER A 17 16.94 -3.37 -3.52
C SER A 17 15.72 -3.54 -2.62
N GLU A 18 14.53 -3.32 -3.15
CA GLU A 18 13.29 -3.30 -2.37
C GLU A 18 12.18 -4.14 -3.01
N TRP A 19 11.06 -4.28 -2.30
CA TRP A 19 9.86 -4.94 -2.78
C TRP A 19 8.72 -3.94 -2.88
N ARG A 20 8.19 -3.73 -4.08
CA ARG A 20 6.96 -2.97 -4.27
C ARG A 20 5.74 -3.85 -4.05
N LEU A 21 4.81 -3.34 -3.24
CA LEU A 21 3.52 -3.93 -2.93
C LEU A 21 2.39 -3.03 -3.44
N ASP A 22 1.45 -3.61 -4.18
CA ASP A 22 0.20 -2.95 -4.56
C ASP A 22 -0.94 -3.62 -3.78
N ALA A 23 -1.39 -2.98 -2.71
CA ALA A 23 -2.53 -3.44 -1.91
C ALA A 23 -3.86 -2.91 -2.46
N LYS A 24 -4.92 -3.72 -2.38
CA LYS A 24 -6.27 -3.35 -2.81
C LYS A 24 -7.17 -3.34 -1.58
N THR A 25 -7.92 -2.26 -1.41
CA THR A 25 -8.86 -2.08 -0.31
C THR A 25 -9.96 -1.11 -0.73
N THR A 26 -10.96 -0.93 0.11
CA THR A 26 -12.01 0.08 -0.10
C THR A 26 -11.53 1.46 0.34
N ALA A 27 -12.09 2.52 -0.26
CA ALA A 27 -11.73 3.89 0.09
C ALA A 27 -11.90 4.19 1.60
N VAL A 28 -12.92 3.60 2.23
CA VAL A 28 -13.21 3.74 3.67
C VAL A 28 -12.10 3.15 4.54
N LEU A 29 -11.44 2.07 4.10
CA LEU A 29 -10.40 1.38 4.87
C LEU A 29 -8.97 1.83 4.50
N ALA A 30 -8.81 2.65 3.46
CA ALA A 30 -7.50 3.01 2.92
C ALA A 30 -6.60 3.70 3.96
N ARG A 31 -7.14 4.60 4.79
CA ARG A 31 -6.36 5.23 5.88
C ARG A 31 -5.97 4.27 6.98
N ARG A 32 -6.91 3.44 7.43
CA ARG A 32 -6.62 2.40 8.43
C ARG A 32 -5.54 1.42 7.94
N LEU A 33 -5.56 1.06 6.66
CA LEU A 33 -4.51 0.23 6.06
C LEU A 33 -3.15 0.94 6.05
N ALA A 34 -3.12 2.22 5.64
CA ALA A 34 -1.88 3.01 5.61
C ALA A 34 -1.26 3.15 7.02
N ASP A 35 -2.09 3.42 8.03
CA ASP A 35 -1.63 3.51 9.42
C ASP A 35 -1.08 2.16 9.89
N ARG A 36 -1.76 1.05 9.57
CA ARG A 36 -1.30 -0.28 9.92
C ARG A 36 0.04 -0.61 9.27
N ILE A 37 0.22 -0.29 7.99
CA ILE A 37 1.50 -0.43 7.30
C ILE A 37 2.56 0.40 8.03
N GLY A 38 2.27 1.65 8.37
CA GLY A 38 3.16 2.53 9.14
C GLY A 38 3.65 1.88 10.45
N THR A 39 2.74 1.24 11.21
CA THR A 39 3.12 0.55 12.47
C THR A 39 3.97 -0.70 12.29
N LEU A 40 3.95 -1.31 11.11
CA LEU A 40 4.64 -2.58 10.83
C LEU A 40 5.93 -2.38 10.02
N HIS A 41 6.07 -1.24 9.35
CA HIS A 41 7.14 -1.02 8.40
C HIS A 41 8.50 -0.89 9.11
N PRO A 42 9.58 -1.49 8.58
CA PRO A 42 10.92 -1.38 9.18
C PRO A 42 11.57 -0.01 9.03
N TYR A 43 10.97 0.92 8.29
CA TYR A 43 11.56 2.23 8.02
C TYR A 43 10.93 3.28 8.92
N GLU A 44 11.72 4.27 9.33
CA GLU A 44 11.23 5.41 10.10
C GLU A 44 10.15 6.20 9.34
N THR A 45 10.36 6.41 8.03
CA THR A 45 9.39 7.06 7.14
C THR A 45 9.11 6.15 5.95
N PRO A 46 8.07 5.30 6.00
CA PRO A 46 7.72 4.41 4.89
C PRO A 46 7.03 5.16 3.75
N GLU A 47 7.28 4.76 2.51
CA GLU A 47 6.49 5.21 1.36
C GLU A 47 5.14 4.48 1.36
N VAL A 48 4.05 5.21 1.60
CA VAL A 48 2.68 4.69 1.50
C VAL A 48 1.82 5.68 0.74
N LEU A 49 1.51 5.35 -0.52
CA LEU A 49 0.68 6.17 -1.39
C LEU A 49 -0.72 5.58 -1.51
N ILE A 50 -1.74 6.43 -1.34
CA ILE A 50 -3.14 6.08 -1.63
C ILE A 50 -3.49 6.71 -2.97
N LEU A 51 -3.66 5.87 -3.99
CA LEU A 51 -4.03 6.29 -5.34
C LEU A 51 -5.53 6.04 -5.53
N PRO A 52 -6.37 7.08 -5.76
CA PRO A 52 -7.78 6.89 -6.03
C PRO A 52 -7.99 6.14 -7.35
N VAL A 53 -8.81 5.08 -7.30
CA VAL A 53 -9.23 4.33 -8.48
C VAL A 53 -10.60 4.83 -8.91
N SER A 54 -10.71 5.34 -10.14
CA SER A 54 -11.97 5.89 -10.68
C SER A 54 -12.98 4.84 -11.11
N GLY A 55 -12.54 3.59 -11.30
CA GLY A 55 -13.43 2.47 -11.64
C GLY A 55 -12.71 1.12 -11.65
N ALA A 56 -13.48 0.06 -11.46
CA ALA A 56 -13.06 -1.33 -11.58
C ALA A 56 -14.22 -2.16 -12.13
N SER A 57 -13.94 -3.38 -12.64
CA SER A 57 -15.02 -4.27 -13.06
C SER A 57 -15.95 -4.58 -11.87
N PRO A 58 -17.29 -4.60 -12.04
CA PRO A 58 -18.22 -4.72 -10.92
C PRO A 58 -17.95 -5.95 -10.03
N GLY A 59 -17.65 -7.09 -10.64
CA GLY A 59 -17.32 -8.32 -9.92
C GLY A 59 -16.04 -8.21 -9.08
N TYR A 60 -14.99 -7.57 -9.61
CA TYR A 60 -13.74 -7.40 -8.88
C TYR A 60 -13.89 -6.41 -7.72
N ALA A 61 -14.57 -5.29 -7.95
CA ALA A 61 -14.88 -4.32 -6.91
C ALA A 61 -15.69 -4.95 -5.77
N GLY A 62 -16.72 -5.74 -6.12
CA GLY A 62 -17.54 -6.48 -5.16
C GLY A 62 -16.72 -7.49 -4.35
N TRP A 63 -15.85 -8.26 -5.02
CA TRP A 63 -14.97 -9.22 -4.36
C TRP A 63 -14.01 -8.54 -3.37
N VAL A 64 -13.29 -7.48 -3.79
CA VAL A 64 -12.38 -6.74 -2.89
C VAL A 64 -13.14 -6.17 -1.69
N ALA A 65 -14.33 -5.63 -1.89
CA ALA A 65 -15.16 -5.11 -0.80
C ALA A 65 -15.57 -6.22 0.18
N ALA A 66 -15.91 -7.41 -0.32
CA ALA A 66 -16.25 -8.56 0.52
C ALA A 66 -15.08 -9.02 1.39
N GLU A 67 -13.87 -9.16 0.82
CA GLU A 67 -12.66 -9.59 1.53
C GLU A 67 -12.28 -8.69 2.72
N VAL A 68 -12.68 -7.42 2.69
CA VAL A 68 -12.33 -6.43 3.71
C VAL A 68 -13.51 -5.96 4.57
N SER A 69 -14.71 -6.49 4.32
CA SER A 69 -15.95 -6.12 5.03
C SER A 69 -16.04 -6.69 6.46
N GLY A 70 -15.09 -7.55 6.86
CA GLY A 70 -15.05 -8.15 8.18
C GLY A 70 -16.11 -9.22 8.35
N SER A 71 -15.91 -10.37 7.72
CA SER A 71 -16.50 -11.63 8.20
C SER A 71 -15.42 -12.39 8.93
N SER A 72 -15.48 -12.39 10.26
CA SER A 72 -14.84 -13.44 11.05
C SER A 72 -15.53 -14.76 10.67
N ALA A 73 -14.85 -15.58 9.88
CA ALA A 73 -15.01 -17.02 9.94
C ALA A 73 -13.92 -17.58 10.86
#